data_AF-A0A512BUG7-F1
#
_entry.id   AF-A0A512BUG7-F1
#
_cell.length_a   1.000
_cell.length_b   1.000
_cell.length_c   1.000
_cell.angle_alpha   90.00
_cell.angle_beta   90.00
_cell.angle_gamma   90.00
#
_symmetry.space_group_name_H-M   'P 1'
#
loop_
_entity.id
_entity.type
_entity.pdbx_description
1 polymer ?
#
loop_
_entity_poly.entity_id
_entity_poly.type
_entity_poly.pdbx_seq_one_letter_code
_entity_poly.pdbx_strand_id
1 'polypeptide(L)'
;MGMLTTLTAWLSGRATGQELAKLDTEDLGALARDVGLSADQLMQLSAHGKTAGEELPRLMLALGLAPEKTERIDPTIMRDMIIVCSGCKLKHHCRRDIHCGWAPVVQRYCPNAYTIRSLFRERYELVLPRSRVDC
;
A
#
# COMPACT_ATOMS: atom_id res chain seq x y z
N MET A 1 -17.47 -4.93 19.75
CA MET A 1 -16.24 -5.01 18.93
C MET A 1 -15.90 -3.59 18.49
N GLY A 2 -14.68 -3.12 18.70
CA GLY A 2 -14.32 -1.70 18.46
C GLY A 2 -14.10 -1.39 16.97
N MET A 3 -14.39 -0.17 16.53
CA MET A 3 -14.30 0.25 15.12
C MET A 3 -12.90 0.01 14.51
N LEU A 4 -11.84 0.21 15.30
CA LEU A 4 -10.46 -0.07 14.90
C LEU A 4 -10.21 -1.55 14.55
N THR A 5 -10.92 -2.46 15.22
CA THR A 5 -10.80 -3.91 14.98
C THR A 5 -11.45 -4.33 13.67
N THR A 6 -12.56 -3.70 13.29
CA THR A 6 -13.24 -3.92 12.00
C THR A 6 -12.35 -3.46 10.84
N LEU A 7 -11.70 -2.31 10.98
CA LEU A 7 -10.81 -1.78 9.95
C LEU A 7 -9.49 -2.55 9.84
N THR A 8 -8.87 -2.91 10.96
CA THR A 8 -7.64 -3.74 10.93
C THR A 8 -7.93 -5.12 10.36
N ALA A 9 -9.07 -5.73 10.67
CA ALA A 9 -9.52 -6.96 10.04
C ALA A 9 -9.79 -6.78 8.53
N TRP A 10 -10.34 -5.65 8.11
CA TRP A 10 -10.57 -5.34 6.70
C TRP A 10 -9.26 -5.11 5.92
N LEU A 11 -8.35 -4.32 6.48
CA LEU A 11 -7.01 -4.06 5.92
C LEU A 11 -6.16 -5.34 5.84
N SER A 12 -6.29 -6.25 6.81
CA SER A 12 -5.62 -7.56 6.80
C SER A 12 -6.36 -8.62 5.97
N GLY A 13 -7.38 -8.21 5.20
CA GLY A 13 -8.14 -9.08 4.30
C GLY A 13 -9.08 -10.08 4.99
N ARG A 14 -9.18 -10.04 6.32
CA ARG A 14 -10.00 -10.93 7.16
C ARG A 14 -11.48 -10.51 7.19
N ALA A 15 -11.79 -9.23 6.98
CA ALA A 15 -13.16 -8.73 6.88
C ALA A 15 -13.55 -8.37 5.44
N THR A 16 -14.86 -8.35 5.16
CA THR A 16 -15.44 -7.96 3.87
C THR A 16 -15.75 -6.47 3.82
N GLY A 17 -15.64 -5.84 2.63
CA GLY A 17 -15.95 -4.40 2.46
C GLY A 17 -17.36 -3.99 2.88
N GLN A 18 -18.31 -4.93 2.91
CA GLN A 18 -19.67 -4.73 3.41
C GLN A 18 -19.74 -4.36 4.90
N GLU A 19 -18.74 -4.71 5.72
CA GLU A 19 -18.72 -4.35 7.14
C GLU A 19 -18.34 -2.87 7.36
N LEU A 20 -17.50 -2.30 6.49
CA LEU A 20 -17.20 -0.85 6.52
C LEU A 20 -18.32 -0.01 5.91
N ALA A 21 -19.05 -0.54 4.92
CA ALA A 21 -20.17 0.16 4.28
C ALA A 21 -21.41 0.31 5.19
N LYS A 22 -21.43 -0.36 6.35
CA LYS A 22 -22.48 -0.23 7.37
C LYS A 22 -22.23 0.94 8.35
N LEU A 23 -21.04 1.54 8.32
CA LEU A 23 -20.70 2.68 9.16
C LEU A 23 -21.31 3.95 8.56
N ASP A 24 -21.88 4.80 9.41
CA ASP A 24 -22.31 6.13 8.98
C ASP A 24 -21.11 7.08 8.79
N THR A 25 -21.39 8.28 8.28
CA THR A 25 -20.37 9.30 8.01
C THR A 25 -19.62 9.77 9.26
N GLU A 26 -20.23 9.73 10.44
CA GLU A 26 -19.60 10.16 11.69
C GLU A 26 -18.64 9.08 12.21
N ASP A 27 -19.08 7.82 12.18
CA ASP A 27 -18.27 6.64 12.49
C ASP A 27 -17.10 6.48 11.52
N LEU A 28 -17.31 6.72 10.21
CA LEU A 28 -16.24 6.78 9.21
C LEU A 28 -15.23 7.89 9.52
N GLY A 29 -15.69 9.06 9.97
CA GLY A 29 -14.83 10.19 10.33
C GLY A 29 -14.02 9.95 11.61
N ALA A 30 -14.61 9.31 12.62
CA ALA A 30 -13.89 8.88 13.82
C ALA A 30 -12.86 7.81 13.49
N LEU A 31 -13.25 6.79 12.72
CA LEU A 31 -12.38 5.72 12.27
C LEU A 31 -11.22 6.23 11.43
N ALA A 32 -11.46 7.17 10.51
CA ALA A 32 -10.43 7.80 9.68
C ALA A 32 -9.39 8.54 10.54
N ARG A 33 -9.84 9.28 11.56
CA ARG A 33 -8.93 9.95 12.51
C ARG A 33 -8.08 8.97 13.31
N ASP A 34 -8.69 7.89 13.80
CA ASP A 34 -7.99 6.88 14.61
C ASP A 34 -6.88 6.16 13.85
N VAL A 35 -6.98 6.05 12.53
CA VAL A 35 -5.98 5.40 11.66
C VAL A 35 -5.12 6.36 10.85
N GLY A 36 -5.29 7.67 11.06
CA GLY A 36 -4.50 8.72 10.40
C GLY A 36 -4.80 8.88 8.92
N LEU A 37 -6.04 8.60 8.48
CA LEU A 37 -6.49 8.74 7.10
C LEU A 37 -7.49 9.87 6.95
N SER A 38 -7.60 10.41 5.74
CA SER A 38 -8.75 11.23 5.39
C SER A 38 -9.99 10.37 5.17
N ALA A 39 -11.17 10.96 5.38
CA ALA A 39 -12.45 10.29 5.10
C ALA A 39 -12.53 9.82 3.63
N ASP A 40 -11.99 10.60 2.69
CA ASP A 40 -11.93 10.24 1.27
C ASP A 40 -11.05 9.01 1.01
N GLN A 41 -9.89 8.91 1.67
CA GLN A 41 -9.03 7.74 1.58
C GLN A 41 -9.74 6.50 2.13
N LEU A 42 -10.42 6.64 3.26
CA LEU A 42 -11.17 5.56 3.88
C LEU A 42 -12.36 5.10 3.01
N MET A 43 -13.07 6.04 2.37
CA MET A 43 -14.14 5.74 1.40
C MET A 43 -13.61 5.03 0.14
N GLN A 44 -12.48 5.48 -0.41
CA GLN A 44 -11.89 4.80 -1.58
C GLN A 44 -11.43 3.39 -1.26
N LEU A 45 -10.86 3.21 -0.07
CA LEU A 45 -10.50 1.91 0.46
C LEU A 45 -11.75 1.02 0.59
N SER A 46 -12.79 1.48 1.29
CA SER A 46 -14.01 0.69 1.51
C SER A 46 -14.72 0.31 0.21
N ALA A 47 -14.77 1.21 -0.77
CA ALA A 47 -15.37 0.96 -2.09
C ALA A 47 -14.63 -0.12 -2.91
N HIS A 48 -13.32 -0.25 -2.73
CA HIS A 48 -12.52 -1.25 -3.43
C HIS A 48 -12.37 -2.56 -2.63
N GLY A 49 -12.71 -2.57 -1.34
CA GLY A 49 -12.75 -3.80 -0.55
C GLY A 49 -11.41 -4.54 -0.55
N LYS A 50 -11.46 -5.86 -0.68
CA LYS A 50 -10.28 -6.75 -0.68
C LYS A 50 -9.33 -6.54 -1.87
N THR A 51 -9.72 -5.79 -2.90
CA THR A 51 -8.89 -5.52 -4.08
C THR A 51 -8.23 -4.15 -4.04
N ALA A 52 -8.47 -3.36 -2.99
CA ALA A 52 -7.85 -2.05 -2.82
C ALA A 52 -6.32 -2.17 -2.81
N GLY A 53 -5.67 -1.54 -3.80
CA GLY A 53 -4.21 -1.52 -3.91
C GLY A 53 -3.56 -2.86 -4.29
N GLU A 54 -4.32 -3.83 -4.84
CA GLU A 54 -3.79 -5.14 -5.23
C GLU A 54 -2.67 -5.08 -6.29
N GLU A 55 -2.56 -3.97 -7.01
CA GLU A 55 -1.51 -3.71 -8.00
C GLU A 55 -0.15 -3.51 -7.34
N LEU A 56 -0.11 -3.00 -6.11
CA LEU A 56 1.14 -2.67 -5.45
C LEU A 56 2.00 -3.91 -5.19
N PRO A 57 1.52 -4.99 -4.55
CA PRO A 57 2.30 -6.22 -4.41
C PRO A 57 2.76 -6.78 -5.75
N ARG A 58 1.91 -6.72 -6.79
CA ARG A 58 2.26 -7.18 -8.14
C ARG A 58 3.38 -6.36 -8.76
N LEU A 59 3.33 -5.04 -8.61
CA LEU A 59 4.38 -4.13 -9.08
C LEU A 59 5.69 -4.39 -8.34
N MET A 60 5.63 -4.52 -7.01
CA MET A 60 6.81 -4.81 -6.19
C MET A 60 7.48 -6.11 -6.64
N LEU A 61 6.70 -7.20 -6.80
CA LEU A 61 7.20 -8.47 -7.32
C LEU A 61 7.83 -8.32 -8.72
N ALA A 62 7.15 -7.64 -9.64
CA ALA A 62 7.64 -7.43 -11.00
C ALA A 62 8.93 -6.58 -11.06
N LEU A 63 9.20 -5.79 -10.01
CA LEU A 63 10.44 -5.03 -9.86
C LEU A 63 11.53 -5.81 -9.08
N GLY A 64 11.23 -6.99 -8.52
CA GLY A 64 12.16 -7.77 -7.69
C GLY A 64 12.18 -7.37 -6.20
N LEU A 65 11.12 -6.73 -5.71
CA LEU A 65 10.83 -6.58 -4.29
C LEU A 65 10.01 -7.76 -3.78
N ALA A 66 10.21 -8.14 -2.51
CA ALA A 66 9.39 -9.13 -1.83
C ALA A 66 8.36 -8.38 -0.95
N PRO A 67 7.10 -8.25 -1.39
CA PRO A 67 6.08 -7.51 -0.64
C PRO A 67 5.82 -8.13 0.73
N GLU A 68 5.81 -9.46 0.85
CA GLU A 68 5.59 -10.17 2.12
C GLU A 68 6.72 -9.89 3.13
N LYS A 69 7.95 -9.71 2.65
CA LYS A 69 9.08 -9.31 3.50
C LYS A 69 8.94 -7.87 3.96
N THR A 70 8.47 -6.99 3.08
CA THR A 70 8.21 -5.58 3.41
C THR A 70 7.11 -5.47 4.47
N GLU A 71 6.01 -6.20 4.30
CA GLU A 71 4.92 -6.25 5.27
C GLU A 71 5.36 -6.76 6.65
N ARG A 72 6.27 -7.73 6.70
CA ARG A 72 6.79 -8.27 7.97
C ARG A 72 7.76 -7.33 8.68
N ILE A 73 8.60 -6.61 7.93
CA ILE A 73 9.64 -5.73 8.48
C ILE A 73 9.06 -4.36 8.82
N ASP A 74 8.28 -3.80 7.90
CA ASP A 74 7.65 -2.49 8.04
C ASP A 74 6.19 -2.53 7.57
N PRO A 75 5.27 -3.04 8.43
CA PRO A 75 3.85 -3.12 8.12
C PRO A 75 3.22 -1.72 7.92
N THR A 76 3.78 -0.68 8.54
CA THR A 76 3.28 0.69 8.44
C THR A 76 3.55 1.25 7.04
N ILE A 77 4.78 1.12 6.53
CA ILE A 77 5.12 1.53 5.16
C ILE A 77 4.27 0.78 4.14
N MET A 78 4.12 -0.54 4.30
CA MET A 78 3.30 -1.34 3.38
C MET A 78 1.85 -0.86 3.36
N ARG A 79 1.26 -0.62 4.54
CA ARG A 79 -0.09 -0.07 4.68
C ARG A 79 -0.22 1.26 3.96
N ASP A 80 0.66 2.21 4.24
CA ASP A 80 0.57 3.56 3.69
C ASP A 80 0.71 3.54 2.16
N MET A 81 1.58 2.68 1.63
CA MET A 81 1.72 2.48 0.18
C MET A 81 0.46 1.86 -0.43
N ILE A 82 -0.20 0.89 0.22
CA ILE A 82 -1.48 0.31 -0.26
C ILE A 82 -2.54 1.39 -0.39
N ILE A 83 -2.62 2.30 0.59
CA ILE A 83 -3.60 3.39 0.62
C ILE A 83 -3.34 4.40 -0.50
N VAL A 84 -2.08 4.76 -0.72
CA VAL A 84 -1.71 5.62 -1.86
C VAL A 84 -2.01 4.91 -3.20
N CYS A 85 -1.79 3.60 -3.28
CA CYS A 85 -2.07 2.80 -4.48
C CYS A 85 -3.57 2.70 -4.77
N SER A 86 -4.42 2.50 -3.76
CA SER A 86 -5.86 2.31 -3.94
C SER A 86 -6.53 3.53 -4.56
N GLY A 87 -6.05 4.74 -4.21
CA GLY A 87 -6.50 6.01 -4.79
C GLY A 87 -5.91 6.36 -6.16
N CYS A 88 -5.03 5.51 -6.72
CA CYS A 88 -4.42 5.78 -8.01
C CYS A 88 -5.45 5.70 -9.16
N LYS A 89 -5.58 6.78 -9.93
CA LYS A 89 -6.47 6.86 -11.10
C LYS A 89 -5.97 6.06 -12.30
N LEU A 90 -4.68 5.71 -12.35
CA LEU A 90 -4.04 4.99 -13.45
C LEU A 90 -3.92 3.48 -13.22
N LYS A 91 -4.65 2.90 -12.26
CA LYS A 91 -4.54 1.49 -11.88
C LYS A 91 -4.77 0.49 -13.02
N HIS A 92 -5.69 0.76 -13.94
CA HIS A 92 -5.91 -0.10 -15.11
C HIS A 92 -4.70 -0.10 -16.07
N HIS A 93 -4.08 1.06 -16.26
CA HIS A 93 -2.85 1.20 -17.06
C HIS A 93 -1.68 0.49 -16.35
N CYS A 94 -1.55 0.67 -15.03
CA CYS A 94 -0.60 -0.04 -14.18
C CYS A 94 -0.68 -1.56 -14.36
N ARG A 95 -1.88 -2.15 -14.25
CA ARG A 95 -2.10 -3.59 -14.44
C ARG A 95 -1.63 -4.06 -15.82
N ARG A 96 -1.99 -3.31 -16.87
CA ARG A 96 -1.60 -3.63 -18.25
C ARG A 96 -0.08 -3.59 -18.42
N ASP A 97 0.58 -2.53 -17.96
CA ASP A 97 2.03 -2.38 -18.08
C ASP A 97 2.77 -3.47 -17.30
N ILE A 98 2.34 -3.79 -16.07
CA ILE A 98 2.89 -4.91 -15.29
C ILE A 98 2.76 -6.22 -16.08
N HIS A 99 1.56 -6.51 -16.61
CA HIS A 99 1.30 -7.73 -17.37
C HIS A 99 2.17 -7.82 -18.65
N CYS A 100 2.44 -6.70 -19.31
CA CYS A 100 3.32 -6.62 -20.49
C CYS A 100 4.82 -6.66 -20.15
N GLY A 101 5.20 -6.82 -18.88
CA GLY A 101 6.60 -6.82 -18.44
C GLY A 101 7.22 -5.41 -18.36
N TRP A 102 6.40 -4.36 -18.39
CA TRP A 102 6.82 -2.96 -18.39
C TRP A 102 6.78 -2.34 -16.98
N ALA A 103 6.92 -3.16 -15.94
CA ALA A 103 7.02 -2.69 -14.56
C ALA A 103 8.05 -1.56 -14.34
N PRO A 104 9.22 -1.51 -15.02
CA PRO A 104 10.12 -0.36 -14.93
C PRO A 104 9.50 0.97 -15.40
N VAL A 105 8.60 0.93 -16.40
CA VAL A 105 7.91 2.13 -16.92
C VAL A 105 6.85 2.63 -15.93
N VAL A 106 6.19 1.71 -15.22
CA VAL A 106 5.18 2.03 -14.19
C VAL A 106 5.74 2.99 -13.13
N GLN A 107 7.04 2.89 -12.81
CA GLN A 107 7.70 3.80 -11.86
C GLN A 107 7.68 5.28 -12.28
N ARG A 108 7.40 5.60 -13.55
CA ARG A 108 7.30 6.98 -14.05
C ARG A 108 6.01 7.68 -13.63
N TYR A 109 4.96 6.93 -13.34
CA TYR A 109 3.65 7.48 -12.97
C TYR A 109 3.07 6.89 -11.68
N CYS A 110 3.71 5.86 -11.11
CA CYS A 110 3.28 5.27 -9.86
C CYS A 110 3.46 6.28 -8.70
N PRO A 111 2.41 6.57 -7.91
CA PRO A 111 2.53 7.49 -6.78
C PRO A 111 3.45 6.94 -5.66
N ASN A 112 3.64 5.63 -5.59
CA ASN A 112 4.55 4.97 -4.65
C ASN A 112 5.98 4.81 -5.17
N ALA A 113 6.31 5.32 -6.37
CA ALA A 113 7.60 5.05 -7.00
C ALA A 113 8.79 5.52 -6.15
N TYR A 114 8.64 6.63 -5.41
CA TYR A 114 9.68 7.11 -4.50
C TYR A 114 9.96 6.11 -3.38
N THR A 115 8.92 5.70 -2.65
CA THR A 115 9.05 4.74 -1.54
C THR A 115 9.57 3.39 -2.01
N ILE A 116 9.11 2.90 -3.16
CA ILE A 116 9.63 1.68 -3.79
C ILE A 116 11.15 1.77 -4.01
N ARG A 117 11.66 2.90 -4.54
CA ARG A 117 13.11 3.12 -4.72
C ARG A 117 13.87 3.19 -3.40
N SER A 118 13.29 3.77 -2.36
CA SER A 118 13.90 3.80 -1.02
C SER A 118 14.04 2.38 -0.44
N LEU A 119 13.00 1.54 -0.55
CA LEU A 119 13.05 0.13 -0.15
C LEU A 119 14.13 -0.67 -0.89
N PHE A 120 14.39 -0.37 -2.17
CA PHE A 120 15.54 -0.93 -2.88
C PHE A 120 16.85 -0.51 -2.23
N ARG A 121 17.04 0.79 -2.00
CA ARG A 121 18.28 1.34 -1.43
C ARG A 121 18.58 0.74 -0.07
N GLU A 122 17.60 0.68 0.82
CA GLU A 122 17.76 0.09 2.16
C GLU A 122 18.16 -1.39 2.08
N ARG A 123 17.58 -2.18 1.17
CA ARG A 123 18.03 -3.56 0.93
C ARG A 123 19.47 -3.63 0.44
N TYR A 124 19.90 -2.73 -0.46
CA TYR A 124 21.28 -2.70 -0.94
C TYR A 124 22.25 -2.31 0.18
N GLU A 125 21.89 -1.36 1.04
CA GLU A 125 22.70 -0.91 2.17
C GLU A 125 22.84 -2.00 3.26
N LEU A 126 21.87 -2.91 3.38
CA LEU A 126 21.99 -4.11 4.23
C LEU A 126 22.93 -5.18 3.66
N VAL A 127 23.10 -5.24 2.33
CA VAL A 127 23.96 -6.24 1.64
C VAL A 127 25.38 -5.73 1.42
N LEU A 128 25.54 -4.43 1.19
CA LEU A 128 26.82 -3.74 1.05
C LEU A 128 26.87 -2.60 2.07
N PRO A 129 27.26 -2.88 3.33
CA PRO A 129 27.43 -1.81 4.30
C PRO A 129 28.45 -0.83 3.72
N ARG A 130 28.10 0.45 3.70
CA ARG A 130 29.06 1.51 3.32
C ARG A 130 30.29 1.32 4.21
N SER A 131 31.41 0.93 3.62
CA SER A 131 32.70 1.03 4.29
C SER A 131 32.83 2.49 4.70
N ARG A 132 32.79 2.75 6.01
CA ARG A 132 33.06 4.07 6.55
C ARG A 132 34.43 4.46 6.04
N VAL A 133 34.50 5.39 5.10
CA VAL A 133 35.75 6.04 4.75
C VAL A 133 35.98 7.01 5.89
N ASP A 134 36.63 6.52 6.93
CA ASP A 134 37.17 7.35 7.99
C ASP A 134 38.34 8.13 7.37
N CYS A 135 38.10 9.40 7.04
CA CYS A 135 39.15 10.40 6.82
C CYS A 135 39.39 11.13 8.14
#